data_AF-A0A4Y2M992-F1
#
_entry.id   AF-A0A4Y2M992-F1
#
_cell.length_a   1.000
_cell.length_b   1.000
_cell.length_c   1.000
_cell.angle_alpha   90.00
_cell.angle_beta   90.00
_cell.angle_gamma   90.00
#
_symmetry.space_group_name_H-M   'P 1'
#
loop_
_entity.id
_entity.type
_entity.pdbx_description
1 polymer ?
#
loop_
_entity_poly.entity_id
_entity_poly.type
_entity_poly.pdbx_seq_one_letter_code
_entity_poly.pdbx_strand_id
1 'polypeptide(L)'
;MNVEHPPLAELHKIIIPPLHIKLGLVKNLVKAMDKNGPAIKYLHEKFPRLSVAKIKEVAFVGPQIIQLFRDPKFEKILRSKEKQVWEAFYEVSTNFLWNGKAENYKDLVKDMLALFQDFGCNMSLNIHFLDSHLNFFPDNCGQVSDEHGERFHQDIANMEQRSQGNLSTAMLADYC
;
A
#
# COMPACT_ATOMS: atom_id res chain seq x y z
N MET A 1 23.94 4.80 13.86
CA MET A 1 23.20 5.79 13.06
C MET A 1 24.19 6.89 12.68
N ASN A 2 24.74 6.83 11.47
CA ASN A 2 25.68 7.85 10.96
C ASN A 2 24.85 8.91 10.24
N VAL A 3 24.50 9.98 10.94
CA VAL A 3 23.86 11.16 10.35
C VAL A 3 24.91 12.27 10.34
N GLU A 4 25.42 12.61 9.15
CA GLU A 4 26.49 13.60 8.97
C GLU A 4 26.05 15.04 9.28
N HIS A 5 24.74 15.31 9.22
CA HIS A 5 24.20 16.66 9.41
C HIS A 5 22.95 16.66 10.31
N PRO A 6 22.81 17.66 11.20
CA PRO A 6 21.59 17.83 12.00
C PRO A 6 20.35 17.85 11.10
N PRO A 7 19.29 17.08 11.42
CA PRO A 7 18.09 17.05 10.60
C PRO A 7 17.35 18.39 10.65
N LEU A 8 16.85 18.85 9.50
CA LEU A 8 16.12 20.12 9.35
C LEU A 8 14.79 20.15 10.13
N ALA A 9 14.21 18.99 10.38
CA ALA A 9 13.04 18.80 11.23
C ALA A 9 13.38 17.75 12.29
N GLU A 10 12.79 17.89 13.47
CA GLU A 10 12.95 16.88 14.52
C GLU A 10 12.46 15.53 14.01
N LEU A 11 13.14 14.44 14.38
CA LEU A 11 12.86 13.10 13.85
C LEU A 11 11.41 12.66 14.07
N HIS A 12 10.78 13.12 15.17
CA HIS A 12 9.37 12.86 15.48
C HIS A 12 8.38 13.64 14.59
N LYS A 13 8.86 14.57 13.76
CA LYS A 13 8.07 15.32 12.77
C LYS A 13 8.16 14.69 11.37
N ILE A 14 9.10 13.77 11.14
CA ILE A 14 9.25 13.06 9.86
C ILE A 14 8.41 11.79 9.93
N ILE A 15 7.15 11.90 9.52
CA ILE A 15 6.23 10.76 9.44
C ILE A 15 6.13 10.35 7.98
N ILE A 16 6.54 9.13 7.64
CA ILE A 16 6.12 8.52 6.37
C ILE A 16 4.62 8.23 6.49
N PRO A 17 3.76 8.80 5.63
CA PRO A 17 2.32 8.57 5.72
C PRO A 17 2.00 7.06 5.73
N PRO A 18 1.09 6.58 6.59
CA PRO A 18 0.74 5.16 6.69
C PRO A 18 0.35 4.53 5.35
N LEU A 19 -0.23 5.32 4.44
CA LEU A 19 -0.53 4.92 3.07
C LEU A 19 0.70 4.42 2.31
N HIS A 20 1.81 5.16 2.33
CA HIS A 20 3.04 4.77 1.62
C HIS A 20 3.66 3.50 2.19
N ILE A 21 3.50 3.25 3.49
CA ILE A 21 3.94 2.00 4.10
C ILE A 21 3.09 0.83 3.62
N LYS A 22 1.76 0.97 3.64
CA LYS A 22 0.84 -0.04 3.07
C LYS A 22 1.16 -0.34 1.61
N LEU A 23 1.41 0.68 0.81
CA LEU A 23 1.83 0.55 -0.60
C LEU A 23 3.16 -0.19 -0.73
N GLY A 24 4.13 0.12 0.14
CA GLY A 24 5.43 -0.57 0.20
C GLY A 24 5.32 -2.05 0.55
N LEU A 25 4.43 -2.39 1.48
CA LEU A 25 4.19 -3.77 1.91
C LEU A 25 3.57 -4.60 0.78
N VAL A 26 2.48 -4.11 0.16
CA VAL A 26 1.86 -4.78 -1.00
C VAL A 26 2.86 -4.91 -2.15
N LYS A 27 3.64 -3.86 -2.39
CA LYS A 27 4.70 -3.85 -3.40
C LYS A 27 5.70 -4.98 -3.22
N ASN A 28 6.19 -5.16 -2.00
CA ASN A 28 7.14 -6.23 -1.70
C ASN A 28 6.50 -7.61 -1.79
N LEU A 29 5.28 -7.78 -1.27
CA LEU A 29 4.56 -9.04 -1.33
C LEU A 29 4.34 -9.50 -2.78
N VAL A 30 3.76 -8.65 -3.62
CA VAL A 30 3.47 -8.98 -5.03
C VAL A 30 4.77 -9.17 -5.82
N LYS A 31 5.87 -8.51 -5.43
CA LYS A 31 7.20 -8.77 -5.99
C LYS A 31 7.76 -10.16 -5.62
N ALA A 32 7.45 -10.69 -4.45
CA ALA A 32 7.84 -12.04 -4.05
C ALA A 32 6.92 -13.13 -4.62
N MET A 33 5.67 -12.79 -4.98
CA MET A 33 4.74 -13.73 -5.61
C MET A 33 5.22 -14.26 -6.97
N ASP A 34 4.77 -15.46 -7.32
CA ASP A 34 5.01 -16.09 -8.62
C ASP A 34 4.40 -15.28 -9.77
N LYS A 35 5.25 -14.81 -10.67
CA LYS A 35 4.87 -13.93 -11.78
C LYS A 35 3.93 -14.57 -12.79
N ASN A 36 3.92 -15.90 -12.85
CA ASN A 36 3.01 -16.68 -13.70
C ASN A 36 1.90 -17.35 -12.89
N GLY A 37 1.85 -17.08 -11.58
CA GLY A 37 0.89 -17.65 -10.65
C GLY A 37 -0.53 -17.11 -10.84
N PRO A 38 -1.53 -17.82 -10.30
CA PRO A 38 -2.94 -17.45 -10.48
C PRO A 38 -3.28 -16.12 -9.81
N ALA A 39 -2.60 -15.73 -8.73
CA ALA A 39 -2.77 -14.45 -8.06
C ALA A 39 -2.40 -13.27 -8.97
N ILE A 40 -1.25 -13.33 -9.64
CA ILE A 40 -0.83 -12.28 -10.59
C ILE A 40 -1.77 -12.23 -11.80
N LYS A 41 -2.17 -13.39 -12.33
CA LYS A 41 -3.15 -13.46 -13.41
C LYS A 41 -4.48 -12.79 -13.02
N TYR A 42 -4.96 -13.05 -11.80
CA TYR A 42 -6.15 -12.40 -11.27
C TYR A 42 -6.00 -10.89 -11.15
N LEU A 43 -4.84 -10.39 -10.72
CA LEU A 43 -4.58 -8.95 -10.64
C LEU A 43 -4.68 -8.28 -12.03
N HIS A 44 -4.22 -8.94 -13.10
CA HIS A 44 -4.39 -8.46 -14.48
C HIS A 44 -5.87 -8.40 -14.89
N GLU A 45 -6.66 -9.41 -14.54
CA GLU A 45 -8.10 -9.46 -14.86
C GLU A 45 -8.90 -8.44 -14.03
N LYS A 46 -8.55 -8.26 -12.75
CA LYS A 46 -9.22 -7.37 -11.81
C LYS A 46 -8.97 -5.89 -12.13
N PHE A 47 -7.76 -5.56 -12.56
CA PHE A 47 -7.34 -4.19 -12.86
C PHE A 47 -6.94 -4.05 -14.33
N PRO A 48 -7.90 -4.17 -15.29
CA PRO A 48 -7.60 -4.14 -16.73
C PRO A 48 -7.05 -2.79 -17.21
N ARG A 49 -7.21 -1.73 -16.41
CA ARG A 49 -6.63 -0.39 -16.66
C ARG A 49 -5.15 -0.30 -16.29
N LEU A 50 -4.63 -1.25 -15.52
CA LEU A 50 -3.20 -1.32 -15.22
C LEU A 50 -2.49 -2.09 -16.34
N SER A 51 -1.44 -1.50 -16.88
CA SER A 51 -0.59 -2.20 -17.85
C SER A 51 0.14 -3.37 -17.18
N VAL A 52 0.59 -4.33 -17.98
CA VAL A 52 1.40 -5.44 -17.49
C VAL A 52 2.65 -4.95 -16.76
N ALA A 53 3.27 -3.88 -17.26
CA ALA A 53 4.41 -3.23 -16.61
C ALA A 53 4.04 -2.65 -15.24
N LYS A 54 2.88 -1.97 -15.11
CA LYS A 54 2.43 -1.42 -13.83
C LYS A 54 2.13 -2.49 -12.78
N ILE A 55 1.60 -3.63 -13.18
CA ILE A 55 1.38 -4.77 -12.26
C ILE A 55 2.72 -5.42 -11.87
N LYS A 56 3.67 -5.56 -12.81
CA LYS A 56 5.03 -6.08 -12.52
C LYS A 56 5.85 -5.15 -11.63
N GLU A 57 5.78 -3.86 -11.86
CA GLU A 57 6.43 -2.83 -11.04
C GLU A 57 5.67 -2.54 -9.74
N VAL A 58 4.48 -3.12 -9.63
CA VAL A 58 3.58 -3.04 -8.50
C VAL A 58 3.23 -1.60 -8.16
N ALA A 59 2.77 -0.86 -9.17
CA ALA A 59 2.25 0.50 -9.07
C ALA A 59 0.76 0.45 -8.67
N PHE A 60 0.49 -0.02 -7.45
CA PHE A 60 -0.83 0.11 -6.84
C PHE A 60 -1.02 1.50 -6.24
N VAL A 61 -2.28 1.87 -6.08
CA VAL A 61 -2.73 3.05 -5.33
C VAL A 61 -3.60 2.60 -4.15
N GLY A 62 -3.77 3.46 -3.15
CA GLY A 62 -4.55 3.18 -1.94
C GLY A 62 -5.91 2.53 -2.22
N PRO A 63 -6.76 3.09 -3.12
CA PRO A 63 -8.06 2.51 -3.45
C PRO A 63 -8.00 1.07 -3.98
N GLN A 64 -6.94 0.70 -4.70
CA GLN A 64 -6.80 -0.66 -5.25
C GLN A 64 -6.45 -1.67 -4.16
N ILE A 65 -5.62 -1.28 -3.19
CA ILE A 65 -5.31 -2.12 -2.02
C ILE A 65 -6.57 -2.38 -1.20
N ILE A 66 -7.38 -1.34 -0.97
CA ILE A 66 -8.66 -1.46 -0.26
C ILE A 66 -9.60 -2.41 -1.00
N GLN A 67 -9.65 -2.32 -2.33
CA GLN A 67 -10.46 -3.25 -3.13
C GLN A 67 -9.97 -4.69 -3.00
N LEU A 68 -8.65 -4.94 -2.96
CA LEU A 68 -8.10 -6.28 -2.78
C LEU A 68 -8.41 -6.86 -1.40
N PHE A 69 -8.30 -6.06 -0.34
CA PHE A 69 -8.67 -6.49 1.01
C PHE A 69 -10.14 -6.85 1.16
N ARG A 70 -11.02 -6.23 0.37
CA ARG A 70 -12.46 -6.52 0.34
C ARG A 70 -12.84 -7.61 -0.66
N ASP A 71 -11.89 -8.23 -1.34
CA ASP A 71 -12.15 -9.19 -2.40
C ASP A 71 -11.93 -10.64 -1.95
N PRO A 72 -13.01 -11.36 -1.55
CA PRO A 72 -12.88 -12.75 -1.14
C PRO A 72 -12.48 -13.69 -2.29
N LYS A 73 -12.61 -13.25 -3.55
CA LYS A 73 -12.12 -14.06 -4.69
C LYS A 73 -10.60 -14.02 -4.75
N PHE A 74 -9.99 -12.87 -4.46
CA PHE A 74 -8.53 -12.75 -4.44
C PHE A 74 -7.93 -13.67 -3.38
N GLU A 75 -8.47 -13.65 -2.16
CA GLU A 75 -8.00 -14.51 -1.07
C GLU A 75 -8.09 -16.01 -1.40
N LYS A 76 -9.16 -16.44 -2.09
CA LYS A 76 -9.35 -17.84 -2.53
C LYS A 76 -8.34 -18.28 -3.60
N ILE A 77 -7.75 -17.33 -4.33
CA ILE A 77 -6.79 -17.60 -5.40
C ILE A 77 -5.36 -17.73 -4.85
N LEU A 78 -5.09 -17.19 -3.67
CA LEU A 78 -3.79 -17.27 -3.03
C LEU A 78 -3.45 -18.72 -2.66
N ARG A 79 -2.24 -19.17 -2.99
CA ARG A 79 -1.72 -20.48 -2.55
C ARG A 79 -1.34 -20.44 -1.08
N SER A 80 -1.12 -21.60 -0.45
CA SER A 80 -0.89 -21.74 0.99
C SER A 80 0.10 -20.71 1.58
N LYS A 81 1.31 -20.58 1.03
CA LYS A 81 2.29 -19.58 1.49
C LYS A 81 1.87 -18.13 1.21
N GLU A 82 1.36 -17.86 0.01
CA GLU A 82 0.88 -16.52 -0.38
C GLU A 82 -0.26 -16.05 0.52
N LYS A 83 -1.15 -16.98 0.89
CA LYS A 83 -2.29 -16.75 1.77
C LYS A 83 -1.84 -16.39 3.19
N GLN A 84 -0.92 -17.15 3.78
CA GLN A 84 -0.40 -16.86 5.11
C GLN A 84 0.21 -15.47 5.21
N VAL A 85 1.02 -15.09 4.22
CA VAL A 85 1.66 -13.76 4.21
C VAL A 85 0.63 -12.65 3.97
N TRP A 86 -0.37 -12.89 3.13
CA TRP A 86 -1.47 -11.95 2.90
C TRP A 86 -2.34 -11.76 4.15
N GLU A 87 -2.66 -12.82 4.88
CA GLU A 87 -3.41 -12.76 6.14
C GLU A 87 -2.63 -11.97 7.20
N ALA A 88 -1.33 -12.22 7.37
CA ALA A 88 -0.51 -11.44 8.29
C ALA A 88 -0.45 -9.96 7.90
N PHE A 89 -0.34 -9.66 6.60
CA PHE A 89 -0.39 -8.29 6.11
C PHE A 89 -1.77 -7.64 6.33
N TYR A 90 -2.86 -8.40 6.16
CA TYR A 90 -4.22 -7.95 6.45
C TYR A 90 -4.37 -7.60 7.93
N GLU A 91 -3.94 -8.48 8.83
CA GLU A 91 -4.00 -8.28 10.28
C GLU A 91 -3.22 -7.04 10.72
N VAL A 92 -1.99 -6.83 10.23
CA VAL A 92 -1.23 -5.60 10.50
C VAL A 92 -1.94 -4.37 9.94
N SER A 93 -2.53 -4.50 8.75
CA SER A 93 -3.22 -3.37 8.12
C SER A 93 -4.46 -2.95 8.91
N THR A 94 -5.30 -3.88 9.34
CA THR A 94 -6.56 -3.60 10.04
C THR A 94 -6.35 -3.22 11.50
N ASN A 95 -5.41 -3.87 12.19
CA ASN A 95 -5.18 -3.71 13.63
C ASN A 95 -4.09 -2.68 13.96
N PHE A 96 -3.38 -2.12 12.98
CA PHE A 96 -2.36 -1.10 13.25
C PHE A 96 -2.35 0.05 12.24
N LEU A 97 -2.32 -0.24 10.93
CA LEU A 97 -2.11 0.80 9.90
C LEU A 97 -3.40 1.45 9.38
N TRP A 98 -4.56 1.13 9.96
CA TRP A 98 -5.87 1.68 9.61
C TRP A 98 -6.42 2.54 10.75
N ASN A 99 -7.66 2.31 11.16
CA ASN A 99 -8.42 3.19 12.06
C ASN A 99 -8.20 2.86 13.53
N GLY A 100 -7.43 1.82 13.83
CA GLY A 100 -7.17 1.39 15.19
C GLY A 100 -5.75 0.86 15.34
N LYS A 101 -5.29 0.87 16.58
CA LYS A 101 -4.01 0.37 17.03
C LYS A 101 -4.25 -0.61 18.17
N ALA A 102 -4.20 -1.89 17.86
CA ALA A 102 -4.36 -2.97 18.82
C ALA A 102 -3.18 -3.00 19.79
N GLU A 103 -3.39 -3.49 21.01
CA GLU A 103 -2.32 -3.53 22.04
C GLU A 103 -1.15 -4.43 21.62
N ASN A 104 -1.44 -5.52 20.90
CA ASN A 104 -0.47 -6.48 20.40
C ASN A 104 0.12 -6.13 19.03
N TYR A 105 -0.03 -4.89 18.53
CA TYR A 105 0.44 -4.49 17.20
C TYR A 105 1.92 -4.77 16.95
N LYS A 106 2.77 -4.72 17.98
CA LYS A 106 4.21 -5.01 17.88
C LYS A 106 4.46 -6.47 17.53
N ASP A 107 3.71 -7.38 18.14
CA ASP A 107 3.81 -8.81 17.86
C ASP A 107 3.26 -9.11 16.46
N LEU A 108 2.13 -8.50 16.08
CA LEU A 108 1.58 -8.62 14.71
C LEU A 108 2.59 -8.19 13.64
N VAL A 109 3.27 -7.05 13.84
CA VAL A 109 4.30 -6.60 12.90
C VAL A 109 5.48 -7.57 12.88
N LYS A 110 5.98 -8.00 14.04
CA LYS A 110 7.10 -8.94 14.13
C LYS A 110 6.81 -10.26 13.39
N ASP A 111 5.62 -10.82 13.60
CA ASP A 111 5.19 -12.07 12.97
C ASP A 111 5.03 -11.89 11.45
N MET A 112 4.43 -10.77 11.01
CA MET A 112 4.34 -10.42 9.60
C MET A 112 5.74 -10.32 8.96
N LEU A 113 6.70 -9.66 9.61
CA LEU A 113 8.06 -9.51 9.09
C LEU A 113 8.78 -10.85 8.94
N ALA A 114 8.61 -11.76 9.90
CA ALA A 114 9.16 -13.11 9.82
C ALA A 114 8.58 -13.89 8.62
N LEU A 115 7.26 -13.78 8.39
CA LEU A 115 6.60 -14.39 7.24
C LEU A 115 7.06 -13.76 5.92
N PHE A 116 7.21 -12.44 5.87
CA PHE A 116 7.76 -11.73 4.70
C PHE A 116 9.17 -12.23 4.39
N GLN A 117 10.01 -12.42 5.40
CA GLN A 117 11.37 -12.93 5.22
C GLN A 117 11.38 -14.38 4.69
N ASP A 118 10.59 -15.30 5.27
CA ASP A 118 10.48 -16.69 4.78
C ASP A 118 9.95 -16.75 3.34
N PHE A 119 9.04 -15.83 3.00
CA PHE A 119 8.47 -15.75 1.66
C PHE A 119 9.41 -15.14 0.61
N GLY A 120 10.54 -14.57 1.03
CA GLY A 120 11.53 -13.95 0.13
C GLY A 120 11.23 -12.49 -0.21
N CYS A 121 10.45 -11.78 0.61
CA CYS A 121 10.29 -10.33 0.49
C CYS A 121 11.60 -9.62 0.91
N ASN A 122 12.03 -8.65 0.11
CA ASN A 122 13.17 -7.81 0.46
C ASN A 122 12.80 -6.73 1.46
N MET A 123 13.76 -6.37 2.33
CA MET A 123 13.63 -5.23 3.23
C MET A 123 13.62 -3.92 2.43
N SER A 124 12.44 -3.33 2.23
CA SER A 124 12.34 -1.99 1.63
C SER A 124 12.45 -0.91 2.69
N LEU A 125 12.68 0.33 2.27
CA LEU A 125 12.68 1.48 3.17
C LEU A 125 11.40 1.57 4.01
N ASN A 126 10.24 1.22 3.42
CA ASN A 126 8.96 1.23 4.11
C ASN A 126 8.86 0.14 5.19
N ILE A 127 9.39 -1.05 4.92
CA ILE A 127 9.44 -2.13 5.91
C ILE A 127 10.43 -1.77 7.03
N HIS A 128 11.59 -1.22 6.67
CA HIS A 128 12.57 -0.74 7.65
C HIS A 128 12.00 0.37 8.54
N PHE A 129 11.30 1.33 7.95
CA PHE A 129 10.65 2.40 8.71
C PHE A 129 9.57 1.85 9.63
N LEU A 130 8.73 0.93 9.15
CA LEU A 130 7.71 0.26 9.95
C LEU A 130 8.32 -0.41 11.18
N ASP A 131 9.34 -1.26 10.99
CA ASP A 131 10.00 -2.01 12.07
C ASP A 131 10.72 -1.09 13.07
N SER A 132 11.46 -0.09 12.57
CA SER A 132 12.28 0.80 13.42
C SER A 132 11.47 1.85 14.16
N HIS A 133 10.31 2.25 13.64
CA HIS A 133 9.56 3.43 14.10
C HIS A 133 8.10 3.12 14.49
N LEU A 134 7.82 1.92 14.98
CA LEU A 134 6.48 1.51 15.45
C LEU A 134 5.81 2.50 16.42
N ASN A 135 6.58 3.13 17.32
CA ASN A 135 6.05 4.05 18.31
C ASN A 135 5.67 5.44 17.73
N PHE A 136 6.06 5.76 16.49
CA PHE A 136 5.78 7.05 15.84
C PHE A 136 4.39 7.10 15.20
N PHE A 137 3.72 5.95 15.04
CA PHE A 137 2.39 5.88 14.44
C PHE A 137 1.31 6.33 15.43
N PRO A 138 0.39 7.23 15.02
CA PRO A 138 -0.75 7.62 15.83
C PRO A 138 -1.70 6.44 16.03
N ASP A 139 -2.57 6.54 17.03
CA ASP A 139 -3.54 5.47 17.34
C ASP A 139 -4.56 5.25 16.21
N ASN A 140 -4.78 6.28 15.38
CA ASN A 140 -5.59 6.21 14.17
C ASN A 140 -4.78 6.65 12.95
N CYS A 141 -4.16 5.67 12.28
CA CYS A 141 -3.39 5.87 11.06
C CYS A 141 -4.26 6.23 9.85
N GLY A 142 -5.53 5.83 9.84
CA GLY A 142 -6.49 6.09 8.78
C GLY A 142 -6.86 7.58 8.67
N GLN A 143 -6.95 8.29 9.80
CA GLN A 143 -7.22 9.74 9.82
C GLN A 143 -6.09 10.57 9.20
N VAL A 144 -4.85 10.08 9.25
CA VAL A 144 -3.67 10.75 8.68
C VAL A 144 -3.23 10.14 7.34
N SER A 145 -4.06 9.27 6.75
CA SER A 145 -3.78 8.62 5.48
C SER A 145 -4.04 9.58 4.31
N ASP A 146 -3.11 9.67 3.36
CA ASP A 146 -3.26 10.51 2.15
C ASP A 146 -4.15 9.88 1.06
N GLU A 147 -5.12 9.05 1.45
CA GLU A 147 -6.01 8.35 0.52
C GLU A 147 -6.89 9.32 -0.26
N HIS A 148 -7.26 10.46 0.36
CA HIS A 148 -8.03 11.50 -0.29
C HIS A 148 -7.19 12.24 -1.35
N GLY A 149 -5.93 12.57 -1.05
CA GLY A 149 -5.02 13.18 -2.01
C GLY A 149 -4.75 12.27 -3.21
N GLU A 150 -4.46 10.99 -2.98
CA GLU A 150 -4.29 10.02 -4.07
C GLU A 150 -5.54 9.87 -4.95
N ARG A 151 -6.74 9.93 -4.36
CA ARG A 151 -8.00 9.86 -5.11
C ARG A 151 -8.18 11.10 -5.97
N PHE A 152 -7.94 12.28 -5.42
CA PHE A 152 -8.02 13.54 -6.15
C PHE A 152 -7.09 13.56 -7.35
N HIS A 153 -5.84 13.09 -7.20
CA HIS A 153 -4.89 12.96 -8.32
C HIS A 153 -5.39 12.01 -9.42
N GLN A 154 -6.06 10.91 -9.07
CA GLN A 154 -6.65 9.99 -10.06
C GLN A 154 -7.85 10.61 -10.78
N ASP A 155 -8.71 11.32 -10.06
CA ASP A 155 -9.88 11.96 -10.63
C ASP A 155 -9.46 13.06 -11.61
N ILE A 156 -8.47 13.89 -11.26
CA ILE A 156 -7.87 14.87 -12.17
C ILE A 156 -7.30 14.18 -13.42
N ALA A 157 -6.49 13.14 -13.27
CA ALA A 157 -5.91 12.44 -14.41
C ALA A 157 -6.98 11.86 -15.35
N ASN A 158 -8.10 11.37 -14.81
CA ASN A 158 -9.23 10.89 -15.60
C ASN A 158 -9.94 12.05 -16.34
N MET A 159 -10.14 13.19 -15.68
CA MET A 159 -10.73 14.39 -16.26
C MET A 159 -9.86 14.96 -17.40
N GLU A 160 -8.54 15.03 -17.20
CA GLU A 160 -7.57 15.45 -18.21
C GLU A 160 -7.56 14.53 -19.43
N GLN A 161 -7.62 13.21 -19.23
CA GLN A 161 -7.70 12.24 -20.32
C GLN A 161 -8.98 12.38 -21.14
N ARG A 162 -10.14 12.56 -20.48
CA ARG A 162 -11.43 12.79 -21.17
C ARG A 162 -11.40 14.05 -22.02
N SER A 163 -10.67 15.05 -21.55
CA SER A 163 -10.56 16.35 -22.20
C SER A 163 -9.41 16.43 -23.21
N GLN A 164 -8.67 15.33 -23.43
CA GLN A 164 -7.49 15.26 -24.32
C GLN A 164 -6.44 16.36 -24.06
N GLY A 165 -6.32 16.82 -22.81
CA GLY A 165 -5.42 17.93 -22.47
C GLY A 165 -5.90 19.34 -22.91
N ASN A 166 -7.11 19.47 -23.48
CA ASN A 166 -7.69 20.77 -23.79
C ASN A 166 -8.47 21.30 -22.57
N LEU A 167 -8.14 22.52 -22.13
CA LEU A 167 -8.95 23.29 -21.19
C LEU A 167 -10.25 23.69 -21.90
N SER A 168 -11.30 22.90 -21.74
CA SER A 168 -12.63 23.21 -22.28
C SER A 168 -13.61 23.54 -21.17
N THR A 169 -14.70 24.24 -21.50
CA THR A 169 -15.82 24.51 -20.59
C THR A 169 -16.40 23.21 -19.98
N ALA A 170 -16.19 22.05 -20.63
CA ALA A 170 -16.58 20.75 -20.11
C ALA A 170 -15.73 20.30 -18.90
N MET A 171 -14.44 20.68 -18.81
CA MET A 171 -13.64 20.42 -17.59
C MET A 171 -14.22 21.14 -16.37
N LEU A 172 -14.69 22.40 -16.54
CA LEU A 172 -15.26 23.20 -15.46
C LEU A 172 -16.60 22.64 -14.94
N ALA A 173 -17.40 22.02 -15.81
CA ALA A 173 -18.66 21.40 -15.42
C ALA A 173 -18.47 20.14 -14.55
N ASP A 174 -17.35 19.42 -14.71
CA ASP A 174 -17.01 18.22 -13.94
C ASP A 174 -16.49 18.53 -12.51
N TYR A 175 -16.29 19.81 -12.15
CA TYR A 175 -15.89 20.25 -10.80
C TYR A 175 -17.06 20.63 -9.88
N CYS A 176 -18.31 20.69 -10.39
CA CYS A 176 -19.50 21.13 -9.64
C CYS A 176 -20.29 19.99 -8.97
#